data_AF-A0A067S568-F1
#
_entry.id   AF-A0A067S568-F1
#
_cell.length_a   1.000
_cell.length_b   1.000
_cell.length_c   1.000
_cell.angle_alpha   90.00
_cell.angle_beta   90.00
_cell.angle_gamma   90.00
#
_symmetry.space_group_name_H-M   'P 1'
#
loop_
_entity.id
_entity.type
_entity.pdbx_description
1 polymer ?
#
loop_
_entity_poly.entity_id
_entity_poly.type
_entity_poly.pdbx_seq_one_letter_code
_entity_poly.pdbx_strand_id
1 'polypeptide(L)'
;MPAGAVWTAPEETALVDFLGDNKAEAGDGGNFKSTTFQRAVSHIAPLHERGSIKTVKSTRSKWIAFKKIYRIIRAIQLVSGWVWDDDTGASITADSASSWDDYVKKHPEAKPFRNKGWRHFNKVALIMPSTAAGANVFHPTAGPSTPDDDSDRAVSPEPTPPPASSDSSDPPDHGDSDEDEVCNYLPFKTLI
;
A
#
# COMPACT_ATOMS: atom_id res chain seq x y z
N MET A 1 31.67 9.98 -2.37
CA MET A 1 30.23 9.70 -2.23
C MET A 1 30.08 8.35 -1.54
N PRO A 2 29.36 8.22 -0.42
CA PRO A 2 29.04 6.90 0.11
C PRO A 2 28.21 6.13 -0.93
N ALA A 3 28.51 4.85 -1.09
CA ALA A 3 27.76 3.99 -2.01
C ALA A 3 26.29 3.91 -1.55
N GLY A 4 25.33 3.93 -2.47
CA GLY A 4 23.93 3.71 -2.14
C GLY A 4 23.69 2.30 -1.58
N ALA A 5 22.51 2.07 -0.99
CA ALA A 5 22.11 0.73 -0.55
C ALA A 5 22.03 -0.22 -1.77
N VAL A 6 22.94 -1.20 -1.84
CA VAL A 6 22.92 -2.27 -2.84
C VAL A 6 22.10 -3.42 -2.28
N TRP A 7 21.10 -3.92 -3.02
CA TRP A 7 20.26 -5.02 -2.58
C TRP A 7 20.60 -6.30 -3.32
N THR A 8 20.99 -7.34 -2.59
CA THR A 8 21.27 -8.66 -3.15
C THR A 8 20.00 -9.51 -3.23
N ALA A 9 20.02 -10.58 -4.02
CA ALA A 9 18.87 -11.48 -4.13
C ALA A 9 18.47 -12.13 -2.78
N PRO A 10 19.42 -12.58 -1.93
CA PRO A 10 19.10 -13.04 -0.57
C PRO A 10 18.47 -11.96 0.31
N GLU A 11 19.01 -10.73 0.31
CA GLU A 11 18.45 -9.62 1.10
C GLU A 11 17.02 -9.27 0.66
N GLU A 12 16.78 -9.22 -0.65
CA GLU A 12 15.44 -8.99 -1.20
C GLU A 12 14.46 -10.10 -0.83
N THR A 13 14.90 -11.35 -0.90
CA THR A 13 14.09 -12.52 -0.57
C THR A 13 13.70 -12.49 0.91
N ALA A 14 14.67 -12.27 1.80
CA ALA A 14 14.44 -12.14 3.24
C ALA A 14 13.50 -10.98 3.59
N LEU A 15 13.58 -9.86 2.87
CA LEU A 15 12.63 -8.76 3.05
C LEU A 15 11.19 -9.21 2.75
N VAL A 16 10.96 -9.82 1.58
CA VAL A 16 9.60 -10.21 1.19
C VAL A 16 9.07 -11.33 2.08
N ASP A 17 9.90 -12.30 2.44
CA ASP A 17 9.52 -13.40 3.33
C ASP A 17 9.14 -12.86 4.72
N PHE A 18 9.98 -11.98 5.29
CA PHE A 18 9.67 -11.33 6.56
C PHE A 18 8.35 -10.55 6.51
N LEU A 19 8.11 -9.76 5.46
CA LEU A 19 6.85 -9.02 5.32
C LEU A 19 5.65 -9.94 5.08
N GLY A 20 5.85 -11.08 4.42
CA GLY A 20 4.87 -12.15 4.25
C GLY A 20 4.45 -12.77 5.58
N ASP A 21 5.42 -13.13 6.41
CA ASP A 21 5.19 -13.71 7.73
C ASP A 21 4.49 -12.70 8.68
N ASN A 22 4.74 -11.41 8.49
CA ASN A 22 4.14 -10.33 9.29
C ASN A 22 2.98 -9.63 8.54
N LYS A 23 2.37 -10.27 7.53
CA LYS A 23 1.31 -9.64 6.71
C LYS A 23 0.09 -9.17 7.50
N ALA A 24 -0.18 -9.76 8.67
CA ALA A 24 -1.27 -9.34 9.55
C ALA A 24 -1.05 -7.95 10.15
N GLU A 25 0.18 -7.44 10.14
CA GLU A 25 0.52 -6.08 10.54
C GLU A 25 0.36 -5.05 9.40
N ALA A 26 0.05 -5.52 8.18
CA ALA A 26 -0.16 -4.64 7.04
C ALA A 26 -1.48 -3.89 7.20
N GLY A 27 -1.42 -2.56 7.14
CA GLY A 27 -2.59 -1.73 6.96
C GLY A 27 -3.04 -1.68 5.50
N ASP A 28 -3.97 -0.77 5.22
CA ASP A 28 -4.58 -0.60 3.90
C ASP A 28 -3.55 -0.50 2.77
N GLY A 29 -3.81 -1.22 1.67
CA GLY A 29 -2.94 -1.21 0.50
C GLY A 29 -1.58 -1.91 0.69
N GLY A 30 -1.43 -2.74 1.72
CA GLY A 30 -0.17 -3.45 2.00
C GLY A 30 0.91 -2.51 2.52
N ASN A 31 0.56 -1.61 3.43
CA ASN A 31 1.48 -0.67 4.07
C ASN A 31 1.87 -1.14 5.47
N PHE A 32 3.15 -1.00 5.82
CA PHE A 32 3.67 -1.42 7.12
C PHE A 32 4.14 -0.23 7.95
N LYS A 33 4.01 -0.36 9.27
CA LYS A 33 4.49 0.62 10.24
C LYS A 33 6.02 0.66 10.27
N SER A 34 6.57 1.76 10.79
CA SER A 34 8.03 1.92 10.95
C SER A 34 8.64 0.81 11.81
N THR A 35 7.92 0.37 12.85
CA THR A 35 8.31 -0.71 13.76
C THR A 35 8.50 -2.05 13.03
N THR A 36 7.61 -2.41 12.10
CA THR A 36 7.74 -3.62 11.28
C THR A 36 8.98 -3.54 10.39
N PHE A 37 9.25 -2.38 9.78
CA PHE A 37 10.46 -2.18 8.98
C PHE A 37 11.74 -2.19 9.82
N GLN A 38 11.71 -1.73 11.07
CA GLN A 38 12.85 -1.84 11.98
C GLN A 38 13.17 -3.31 12.28
N ARG A 39 12.14 -4.13 12.55
CA ARG A 39 12.31 -5.59 12.71
C ARG A 39 12.84 -6.24 11.43
N ALA A 40 12.35 -5.83 10.27
CA ALA A 40 12.83 -6.31 8.98
C ALA A 40 14.32 -5.98 8.76
N VAL A 41 14.77 -4.77 9.11
CA VAL A 41 16.19 -4.39 9.05
C VAL A 41 17.05 -5.32 9.90
N SER A 42 16.64 -5.59 11.14
CA SER A 42 17.34 -6.54 12.02
C SER A 42 17.36 -7.96 11.44
N HIS A 43 16.28 -8.38 10.79
CA HIS A 43 16.18 -9.69 10.14
C HIS A 43 17.11 -9.83 8.92
N ILE A 44 17.28 -8.76 8.14
CA ILE A 44 18.11 -8.75 6.91
C ILE A 44 19.59 -8.57 7.23
N ALA A 45 19.95 -7.92 8.34
CA ALA A 45 21.33 -7.57 8.69
C ALA A 45 22.35 -8.72 8.59
N PRO A 46 22.05 -9.98 8.99
CA PRO A 46 22.98 -11.10 8.86
C PRO A 46 23.33 -11.47 7.40
N LEU A 47 22.50 -11.08 6.43
CA LEU A 47 22.68 -11.36 5.00
C LEU A 47 23.45 -10.24 4.27
N HIS A 48 23.92 -9.24 5.01
CA HIS A 48 24.60 -8.10 4.42
C HIS A 48 25.98 -8.50 3.87
N GLU A 49 26.18 -8.29 2.56
CA GLU A 49 27.45 -8.56 1.90
C GLU A 49 28.18 -7.29 1.45
N ARG A 50 27.43 -6.27 0.97
CA ARG A 50 28.01 -5.08 0.34
C ARG A 50 27.07 -3.87 0.29
N GLY A 51 27.67 -2.72 0.03
CA GLY A 51 26.96 -1.43 0.00
C GLY A 51 26.71 -0.91 1.42
N SER A 52 25.83 0.09 1.57
CA SER A 52 25.44 0.55 2.90
C SER A 52 24.57 -0.48 3.63
N ILE A 53 24.72 -0.49 4.96
CA ILE A 53 23.79 -1.16 5.87
C ILE A 53 22.37 -0.67 5.59
N LYS A 54 21.42 -1.61 5.57
CA LYS A 54 20.02 -1.31 5.31
C LYS A 54 19.44 -0.52 6.48
N THR A 55 18.68 0.51 6.16
CA THR A 55 17.99 1.35 7.14
C THR A 55 16.49 1.14 6.99
N VAL A 56 15.71 1.61 7.98
CA VAL A 56 14.25 1.62 7.88
C VAL A 56 13.80 2.34 6.61
N LYS A 57 14.43 3.48 6.29
CA LYS A 57 14.15 4.27 5.08
C LYS A 57 14.41 3.46 3.81
N SER A 58 15.59 2.88 3.65
CA SER A 58 15.92 2.14 2.42
C SER A 58 15.09 0.85 2.26
N THR A 59 14.75 0.20 3.36
CA THR A 59 13.89 -1.00 3.39
C THR A 59 12.45 -0.67 2.99
N ARG A 60 11.89 0.42 3.53
CA ARG A 60 10.58 0.94 3.10
C ARG A 60 10.58 1.33 1.63
N SER A 61 11.60 2.06 1.15
CA SER A 61 11.71 2.42 -0.27
C SER A 61 11.78 1.19 -1.17
N LYS A 62 12.50 0.13 -0.76
CA LYS A 62 12.54 -1.14 -1.51
C LYS A 62 11.16 -1.81 -1.56
N TRP A 63 10.42 -1.84 -0.46
CA TRP A 63 9.05 -2.37 -0.44
C TRP A 63 8.12 -1.58 -1.38
N ILE A 64 8.19 -0.25 -1.38
CA ILE A 64 7.42 0.59 -2.31
C ILE A 64 7.75 0.24 -3.76
N ALA A 65 9.03 0.05 -4.08
CA ALA A 65 9.46 -0.37 -5.42
C ALA A 65 8.89 -1.75 -5.80
N PHE A 66 8.86 -2.71 -4.87
CA PHE A 66 8.25 -4.03 -5.11
C PHE A 66 6.76 -3.95 -5.39
N LYS A 67 6.01 -3.14 -4.63
CA LYS A 67 4.59 -2.90 -4.93
C LYS A 67 4.37 -2.28 -6.30
N LYS A 68 5.25 -1.36 -6.72
CA LYS A 68 5.20 -0.77 -8.07
C LYS A 68 5.42 -1.83 -9.14
N ILE A 69 6.44 -2.67 -9.01
CA ILE A 69 6.73 -3.76 -9.94
C ILE A 69 5.54 -4.74 -10.01
N TYR A 70 5.00 -5.14 -8.86
CA TYR A 70 3.80 -5.98 -8.80
C TYR A 70 2.64 -5.40 -9.61
N ARG A 71 2.33 -4.11 -9.43
CA ARG A 71 1.25 -3.43 -10.18
C ARG A 71 1.50 -3.42 -11.69
N ILE A 72 2.75 -3.20 -12.12
CA ILE A 72 3.13 -3.24 -13.54
C ILE A 72 2.89 -4.63 -14.11
N ILE A 73 3.35 -5.67 -13.42
CA ILE A 73 3.18 -7.06 -13.88
C ILE A 73 1.71 -7.46 -13.90
N ARG A 74 0.92 -7.05 -12.91
CA ARG A 74 -0.54 -7.25 -12.92
C ARG A 74 -1.19 -6.57 -14.12
N ALA A 75 -0.77 -5.36 -14.48
CA ALA A 75 -1.29 -4.67 -15.65
C ALA A 75 -0.94 -5.41 -16.95
N ILE A 76 0.28 -5.95 -17.06
CA ILE A 76 0.71 -6.80 -18.19
C ILE A 76 -0.17 -8.05 -18.28
N GLN A 77 -0.43 -8.73 -17.15
CA GLN A 77 -1.28 -9.93 -17.09
C GLN A 77 -2.74 -9.69 -17.51
N LEU A 78 -3.22 -8.44 -17.46
CA LEU A 78 -4.57 -8.07 -17.88
C LEU A 78 -4.68 -7.78 -19.39
N VAL A 79 -3.55 -7.69 -20.11
CA VAL A 79 -3.58 -7.48 -21.56
C VAL A 79 -3.90 -8.81 -22.25
N SER A 80 -5.02 -8.83 -22.96
CA SER A 80 -5.46 -10.01 -23.72
C SER A 80 -4.41 -10.43 -24.76
N GLY A 81 -4.16 -11.73 -24.85
CA GLY A 81 -3.22 -12.32 -25.81
C GLY A 81 -1.78 -12.39 -25.34
N TRP A 82 -1.47 -11.93 -24.12
CA TRP A 82 -0.17 -12.15 -23.49
C TRP A 82 -0.25 -13.18 -22.38
N VAL A 83 0.88 -13.84 -22.14
CA VAL A 83 1.05 -14.78 -21.03
C VAL A 83 2.15 -14.23 -20.13
N TRP A 84 2.01 -14.43 -18.83
CA TRP A 84 3.04 -14.11 -17.87
C TRP A 84 3.68 -15.38 -17.33
N ASP A 85 5.00 -15.38 -17.28
CA ASP A 85 5.83 -16.39 -16.64
C ASP A 85 6.82 -15.71 -15.68
N ASP A 86 6.99 -16.28 -14.49
CA ASP A 86 7.78 -15.65 -13.42
C ASP A 86 9.29 -15.64 -13.71
N ASP A 87 9.76 -16.50 -14.63
CA ASP A 87 11.15 -16.57 -15.06
C ASP A 87 11.40 -15.75 -16.33
N THR A 88 10.50 -15.86 -17.31
CA THR A 88 10.66 -15.30 -18.66
C THR A 88 9.83 -14.03 -18.91
N GLY A 89 8.99 -13.59 -17.99
CA GLY A 89 8.23 -12.33 -18.08
C GLY A 89 7.00 -12.44 -18.98
N ALA A 90 6.76 -11.43 -19.81
CA ALA A 90 5.61 -11.40 -20.74
C ALA A 90 5.77 -12.31 -21.97
N SER A 91 6.92 -13.00 -22.11
CA SER A 91 7.24 -13.98 -23.16
C SER A 91 6.81 -13.55 -24.57
N ILE A 92 7.10 -12.31 -24.94
CA ILE A 92 6.63 -11.68 -26.18
C ILE A 92 7.29 -12.33 -27.40
N THR A 93 6.47 -12.88 -28.29
CA THR A 93 6.86 -13.53 -29.54
C THR A 93 6.88 -12.52 -30.69
N ALA A 94 7.27 -12.97 -31.90
CA ALA A 94 7.20 -12.14 -33.10
C ALA A 94 5.78 -11.64 -33.40
N ASP A 95 4.77 -12.48 -33.16
CA ASP A 95 3.36 -12.17 -33.45
C ASP A 95 2.78 -11.11 -32.50
N SER A 96 3.24 -11.08 -31.24
CA SER A 96 2.78 -10.12 -30.23
C SER A 96 3.67 -8.88 -30.10
N ALA A 97 4.79 -8.80 -30.83
CA ALA A 97 5.76 -7.72 -30.74
C ALA A 97 5.16 -6.32 -31.01
N SER A 98 4.31 -6.20 -32.03
CA SER A 98 3.67 -4.93 -32.38
C SER A 98 2.78 -4.41 -31.25
N SER A 99 1.93 -5.28 -30.69
CA SER A 99 1.06 -4.95 -29.55
C SER A 99 1.86 -4.55 -28.31
N TRP A 100 2.99 -5.22 -28.05
CA TRP A 100 3.88 -4.90 -26.94
C TRP A 100 4.53 -3.52 -27.10
N ASP A 101 5.02 -3.21 -28.30
CA ASP A 101 5.66 -1.93 -28.56
C ASP A 101 4.67 -0.77 -28.42
N ASP A 102 3.41 -0.95 -28.83
CA ASP A 102 2.35 0.05 -28.63
C ASP A 102 1.95 0.23 -27.16
N TYR A 103 1.91 -0.85 -26.39
CA TYR A 103 1.68 -0.79 -24.95
C TYR A 103 2.81 -0.05 -24.23
N VAL A 104 4.07 -0.39 -24.55
CA VAL A 104 5.25 0.23 -23.94
C VAL A 104 5.37 1.72 -24.24
N LYS A 105 4.84 2.21 -25.36
CA LYS A 105 4.77 3.66 -25.63
C LYS A 105 3.91 4.38 -24.58
N LYS A 106 2.86 3.72 -24.07
CA LYS A 106 1.96 4.24 -23.03
C LYS A 106 2.44 3.88 -21.62
N HIS A 107 3.16 2.78 -21.48
CA HIS A 107 3.63 2.19 -20.21
C HIS A 107 5.15 1.90 -20.28
N PRO A 108 6.00 2.95 -20.33
CA PRO A 108 7.45 2.76 -20.48
C PRO A 108 8.10 1.96 -19.34
N GLU A 109 7.49 1.94 -18.16
CA GLU A 109 7.90 1.15 -17.00
C GLU A 109 7.76 -0.37 -17.20
N ALA A 110 6.98 -0.81 -18.19
CA ALA A 110 6.81 -2.23 -18.51
C ALA A 110 7.97 -2.80 -19.33
N LYS A 111 8.78 -1.94 -19.98
CA LYS A 111 9.91 -2.32 -20.84
C LYS A 111 10.79 -3.44 -20.29
N PRO A 112 11.21 -3.41 -19.01
CA PRO A 112 12.12 -4.42 -18.48
C PRO A 112 11.50 -5.82 -18.45
N PHE A 113 10.17 -5.94 -18.48
CA PHE A 113 9.45 -7.19 -18.28
C PHE A 113 9.02 -7.88 -19.59
N ARG A 114 9.48 -7.39 -20.75
CA ARG A 114 9.18 -7.99 -22.07
C ARG A 114 9.51 -9.48 -22.10
N ASN A 115 10.74 -9.82 -21.71
CA ASN A 115 11.28 -11.18 -21.71
C ASN A 115 12.15 -11.43 -20.46
N LYS A 116 11.76 -10.83 -19.33
CA LYS A 116 12.43 -10.99 -18.05
C LYS A 116 11.39 -11.04 -16.95
N GLY A 117 11.33 -12.17 -16.27
CA GLY A 117 10.42 -12.37 -15.17
C GLY A 117 10.85 -11.68 -13.88
N TRP A 118 10.07 -11.91 -12.83
CA TRP A 118 10.36 -11.39 -11.50
C TRP A 118 9.96 -12.41 -10.43
N ARG A 119 10.97 -13.15 -9.93
CA ARG A 119 10.84 -14.19 -8.89
C ARG A 119 10.08 -13.81 -7.62
N HIS A 120 9.96 -12.52 -7.32
CA HIS A 120 9.28 -12.04 -6.11
C HIS A 120 7.78 -11.77 -6.34
N PHE A 121 7.28 -11.90 -7.57
CA PHE A 121 5.90 -11.59 -7.93
C PHE A 121 4.89 -12.32 -7.05
N ASN A 122 4.98 -13.66 -7.01
CA ASN A 122 4.08 -14.49 -6.22
C ASN A 122 4.15 -14.17 -4.71
N LYS A 123 5.34 -13.96 -4.16
CA LYS A 123 5.51 -13.63 -2.75
C LYS A 123 4.91 -12.26 -2.40
N VAL A 124 5.09 -11.27 -3.27
CA VAL A 124 4.50 -9.93 -3.09
C VAL A 124 2.98 -9.98 -3.27
N ALA A 125 2.46 -10.80 -4.18
CA ALA A 125 1.03 -10.99 -4.39
C ALA A 125 0.31 -11.49 -3.12
N LEU A 126 0.95 -12.34 -2.31
CA LEU A 126 0.40 -12.86 -1.04
C LEU A 126 0.27 -11.79 0.05
N ILE A 127 1.03 -10.70 -0.05
CA ILE A 127 1.03 -9.58 0.91
C ILE A 127 0.04 -8.51 0.47
N MET A 128 -0.10 -8.31 -0.84
CA MET A 128 -1.02 -7.31 -1.37
C MET A 128 -2.47 -7.69 -1.02
N PRO A 129 -3.32 -6.71 -0.65
CA PRO A 129 -4.71 -6.99 -0.41
C PRO A 129 -5.32 -7.62 -1.65
N SER A 130 -6.06 -8.71 -1.47
CA SER A 130 -6.84 -9.30 -2.54
C SER A 130 -7.80 -8.23 -3.02
N THR A 131 -7.66 -7.78 -4.26
CA THR A 131 -8.67 -6.98 -4.93
C THR A 131 -9.86 -7.89 -5.24
N ALA A 132 -10.59 -8.34 -4.21
CA ALA A 132 -11.98 -8.68 -4.40
C ALA A 132 -12.63 -7.36 -4.83
N ALA A 133 -13.07 -7.28 -6.08
CA ALA A 133 -13.90 -6.17 -6.54
C ALA A 133 -15.05 -6.04 -5.54
N GLY A 134 -15.08 -4.93 -4.81
CA GLY A 134 -15.99 -4.74 -3.68
C GLY A 134 -17.43 -4.92 -4.15
N ALA A 135 -18.04 -6.02 -3.73
CA ALA A 135 -19.48 -6.16 -3.73
C ALA A 135 -20.03 -5.16 -2.70
N ASN A 136 -20.74 -4.14 -3.20
CA ASN A 136 -21.82 -3.41 -2.56
C ASN A 136 -21.69 -3.17 -1.04
N VAL A 137 -21.14 -2.01 -0.66
CA VAL A 137 -21.45 -1.42 0.64
C VAL A 137 -22.90 -0.92 0.56
N PHE A 138 -23.85 -1.79 0.93
CA PHE A 138 -25.19 -1.35 1.27
C PHE A 138 -25.10 -0.52 2.55
N HIS A 139 -25.39 0.77 2.46
CA HIS A 139 -25.72 1.61 3.59
C HIS A 139 -27.23 1.47 3.86
N PRO A 140 -27.70 0.78 4.91
CA PRO A 140 -29.07 0.91 5.33
C PRO A 140 -29.15 2.15 6.22
N THR A 141 -29.52 3.30 5.64
CA THR A 141 -29.92 4.46 6.45
C THR A 141 -31.43 4.59 6.40
N ALA A 142 -32.01 4.52 7.60
CA ALA A 142 -33.34 4.96 8.02
C ALA A 142 -34.56 4.13 7.57
N GLY A 143 -35.17 3.46 8.55
CA GLY A 143 -36.62 3.47 8.72
C GLY A 143 -36.95 3.73 10.20
N PRO A 144 -38.22 3.91 10.59
CA PRO A 144 -39.39 4.38 9.84
C PRO A 144 -39.98 5.67 10.44
N SER A 145 -40.82 6.34 9.66
CA SER A 145 -41.68 7.45 10.09
C SER A 145 -42.73 7.00 11.11
N THR A 146 -42.91 7.74 12.19
CA THR A 146 -44.20 7.92 12.88
C THR A 146 -44.24 9.32 13.51
N PRO A 147 -45.21 10.19 13.19
CA PRO A 147 -45.52 11.37 13.97
C PRO A 147 -46.66 11.09 14.97
N ASP A 148 -46.68 11.92 16.01
CA ASP A 148 -47.80 12.27 16.91
C ASP A 148 -48.16 11.29 18.05
N ASP A 149 -47.79 11.69 19.28
CA ASP A 149 -48.74 11.69 20.42
C ASP A 149 -48.32 12.75 21.45
N ASP A 150 -49.29 13.58 21.82
CA ASP A 150 -49.20 14.78 22.66
C ASP A 150 -49.70 14.41 24.07
N SER A 151 -48.90 14.63 25.12
CA SER A 151 -49.42 14.70 26.49
C SER A 151 -48.45 15.38 27.46
N ASP A 152 -48.88 16.57 27.87
CA ASP A 152 -48.52 17.30 29.07
C ASP A 152 -48.21 16.43 30.30
N ARG A 153 -47.08 16.69 30.98
CA ARG A 153 -47.10 16.99 32.44
C ARG A 153 -45.78 17.57 32.97
N ALA A 154 -45.95 18.63 33.74
CA ALA A 154 -44.94 19.46 34.42
C ALA A 154 -44.02 18.74 35.43
N VAL A 155 -42.83 19.32 35.67
CA VAL A 155 -42.40 19.98 36.94
C VAL A 155 -40.86 20.14 36.94
N SER A 156 -40.41 21.41 37.02
CA SER A 156 -39.04 21.85 37.37
C SER A 156 -38.74 21.58 38.87
N PRO A 157 -37.48 21.52 39.39
CA PRO A 157 -36.45 22.54 39.14
C PRO A 157 -34.99 22.05 39.02
N GLU A 158 -34.18 22.94 38.45
CA GLU A 158 -32.70 22.94 38.45
C GLU A 158 -32.12 23.16 39.87
N PRO A 159 -30.93 22.59 40.17
CA PRO A 159 -30.05 23.18 41.17
C PRO A 159 -28.64 23.47 40.62
N THR A 160 -28.33 24.77 40.52
CA THR A 160 -27.09 25.53 40.83
C THR A 160 -25.68 25.01 40.44
N PRO A 161 -24.80 25.87 39.90
CA PRO A 161 -23.40 25.56 39.60
C PRO A 161 -22.46 25.83 40.79
N PRO A 162 -21.33 25.11 40.91
CA PRO A 162 -20.18 25.53 41.71
C PRO A 162 -18.99 26.02 40.85
N PRO A 163 -18.01 26.72 41.46
CA PRO A 163 -17.32 27.86 40.86
C PRO A 163 -16.00 27.52 40.16
N ALA A 164 -15.51 28.53 39.42
CA ALA A 164 -14.21 28.59 38.78
C ALA A 164 -13.04 28.41 39.77
N SER A 165 -12.02 27.68 39.33
CA SER A 165 -10.66 27.85 39.83
C SER A 165 -9.61 27.43 38.78
N SER A 166 -8.85 28.44 38.37
CA SER A 166 -7.41 28.45 38.10
C SER A 166 -6.80 27.49 37.09
N ASP A 167 -6.45 28.09 35.94
CA ASP A 167 -5.07 28.26 35.46
C ASP A 167 -4.11 27.07 35.65
N SER A 168 -3.90 26.33 34.57
CA SER A 168 -2.60 25.73 34.29
C SER A 168 -2.38 25.80 32.79
N SER A 169 -1.31 26.51 32.44
CA SER A 169 -0.81 26.68 31.10
C SER A 169 -0.26 25.34 30.59
N ASP A 170 -0.73 24.88 29.44
CA ASP A 170 0.01 23.91 28.63
C ASP A 170 0.40 24.56 27.29
N PRO A 171 1.65 24.39 26.84
CA PRO A 171 2.17 25.00 25.62
C PRO A 171 1.55 24.37 24.36
N PRO A 172 1.59 25.09 23.22
CA PRO A 172 1.00 24.61 21.98
C PRO A 172 1.71 23.34 21.49
N ASP A 173 0.92 22.28 21.35
CA ASP A 173 1.26 21.10 20.56
C ASP A 173 1.55 21.54 19.12
N HIS A 174 2.83 21.56 18.76
CA HIS A 174 3.26 21.60 17.38
C HIS A 174 2.89 20.26 16.74
N GLY A 175 1.63 20.16 16.33
CA GLY A 175 1.20 19.24 15.30
C GLY A 175 2.01 19.55 14.04
N ASP A 176 3.07 18.79 13.84
CA ASP A 176 3.77 18.66 12.57
C ASP A 176 2.74 18.09 11.60
N SER A 177 2.06 19.01 10.91
CA SER A 177 1.26 18.71 9.75
C SER A 177 2.26 18.37 8.66
N ASP A 178 2.71 17.12 8.64
CA ASP A 178 3.29 16.55 7.43
C ASP A 178 2.13 16.41 6.46
N GLU A 179 2.00 17.48 5.69
CA GLU A 179 1.11 17.72 4.60
C GLU A 179 1.04 16.46 3.74
N ASP A 180 -0.16 15.89 3.67
CA ASP A 180 -0.52 14.85 2.73
C ASP A 180 -0.17 15.34 1.31
N GLU A 181 1.04 15.04 0.83
CA GLU A 181 1.30 15.02 -0.59
C GLU A 181 0.63 13.77 -1.13
N VAL A 182 -0.67 13.95 -1.36
CA VAL A 182 -1.57 13.13 -2.15
C VAL A 182 -0.80 12.65 -3.37
N CYS A 183 -0.29 11.42 -3.31
CA CYS A 183 0.08 10.69 -4.50
C CYS A 183 -1.19 10.57 -5.32
N ASN A 184 -1.35 11.46 -6.30
CA ASN A 184 -2.44 11.47 -7.25
C ASN A 184 -2.55 10.09 -7.91
N TYR A 185 -3.39 9.25 -7.33
CA TYR A 185 -3.80 7.98 -7.88
C TYR A 185 -4.73 8.28 -9.04
N LEU A 186 -4.19 8.22 -10.26
CA LEU A 186 -5.05 8.08 -11.44
C LEU A 186 -5.57 6.64 -11.44
N PRO A 187 -6.91 6.41 -11.39
CA PRO A 187 -7.45 5.10 -11.69
C PRO A 187 -7.18 4.81 -13.16
N PHE A 188 -6.53 3.67 -13.44
CA PHE A 188 -6.44 3.15 -14.80
C PHE A 188 -7.87 2.87 -15.28
N LYS A 189 -8.39 3.75 -16.14
CA LYS A 189 -9.64 3.54 -16.85
C LYS A 189 -9.57 2.21 -17.59
N THR A 190 -10.51 1.33 -17.27
CA THR A 190 -10.89 0.17 -18.06
C THR A 190 -11.17 0.62 -19.49
N LEU A 191 -10.41 0.10 -20.45
CA LEU A 191 -10.78 0.20 -21.86
C LEU A 191 -11.63 -1.04 -22.17
N ILE A 192 -12.93 -0.79 -22.36
CA ILE A 192 -13.88 -1.67 -23.04
C ILE A 192 -13.63 -1.58 -24.54
#